data_AF-A0A1D8CWM2-F1
#
_entry.id   AF-A0A1D8CWM2-F1
#
_cell.length_a   1.000
_cell.length_b   1.000
_cell.length_c   1.000
_cell.angle_alpha   90.00
_cell.angle_beta   90.00
_cell.angle_gamma   90.00
#
_symmetry.space_group_name_H-M   'P 1'
#
loop_
_entity.id
_entity.type
_entity.pdbx_description
1 polymer ?
#
loop_
_entity_poly.entity_id
_entity_poly.type
_entity_poly.pdbx_seq_one_letter_code
_entity_poly.pdbx_strand_id
1 'polypeptide(L)'
;MPDSLTHNIANDIIQGKISYNINFYIIFFLISLSATAAFSFFSGLFQKKGEQTATKADLNNLVKQIEATTKAQEEIKTSIAHLDWSQREWKKLRITKLEELTTSLYKYRNEISLLYKKLSNDKIDIKNKKQIVNNPPRWNGIVIATLFFPELKDKVYQLDELINYQNLLFLEICSLEEPMQKTDTAKLFTESSKKHYEINKGNF
;
A
#
# COMPACT_ATOMS: atom_id res chain seq x y z
N MET A 1 -78.67 62.44 -15.45
CA MET A 1 -78.37 62.60 -14.02
C MET A 1 -76.87 62.85 -13.70
N PRO A 2 -76.11 63.74 -14.40
CA PRO A 2 -74.84 64.28 -13.90
C PRO A 2 -74.98 65.67 -13.25
N ASP A 3 -76.05 66.41 -13.57
CA ASP A 3 -76.12 67.85 -13.33
C ASP A 3 -76.32 68.24 -11.86
N SER A 4 -76.89 67.36 -11.03
CA SER A 4 -77.07 67.62 -9.60
C SER A 4 -75.77 67.44 -8.81
N LEU A 5 -74.86 66.57 -9.25
CA LEU A 5 -73.58 66.34 -8.58
C LEU A 5 -72.63 67.53 -8.82
N THR A 6 -72.57 68.01 -10.06
CA THR A 6 -71.76 69.17 -10.43
C THR A 6 -72.28 70.45 -9.78
N HIS A 7 -73.60 70.62 -9.65
CA HIS A 7 -74.17 71.79 -8.97
C HIS A 7 -73.94 71.76 -7.45
N ASN A 8 -74.02 70.59 -6.80
CA ASN A 8 -73.70 70.47 -5.37
C ASN A 8 -72.22 70.74 -5.08
N ILE A 9 -71.31 70.23 -5.92
CA ILE A 9 -69.87 70.51 -5.79
C ILE A 9 -69.58 72.00 -6.02
N ALA A 10 -70.21 72.63 -7.01
CA ALA A 10 -70.06 74.07 -7.26
C ALA A 10 -70.58 74.91 -6.09
N ASN A 11 -71.71 74.51 -5.49
CA ASN A 11 -72.30 75.23 -4.36
C ASN A 11 -71.47 75.06 -3.07
N ASP A 12 -70.87 73.90 -2.83
CA ASP A 12 -69.96 73.67 -1.70
C ASP A 12 -68.62 74.44 -1.85
N ILE A 13 -68.15 74.65 -3.09
CA ILE A 13 -67.00 75.52 -3.40
C ILE A 13 -67.33 76.99 -3.11
N ILE A 14 -68.50 77.47 -3.56
CA ILE A 14 -68.94 78.87 -3.39
C ILE A 14 -69.26 79.17 -1.92
N GLN A 15 -69.79 78.21 -1.16
CA GLN A 15 -70.07 78.36 0.28
C GLN A 15 -68.81 78.43 1.15
N GLY A 16 -67.60 78.33 0.57
CA GLY A 16 -66.34 78.48 1.30
C GLY A 16 -66.06 77.34 2.30
N LYS A 17 -66.85 76.25 2.28
CA LYS A 17 -66.64 75.06 3.12
C LYS A 17 -65.28 74.41 2.90
N ILE A 18 -64.75 74.49 1.68
CA ILE A 18 -63.40 74.01 1.33
C ILE A 18 -62.31 74.94 1.86
N SER A 19 -62.58 76.24 1.97
CA SER A 19 -61.61 77.26 2.39
C SER A 19 -61.51 77.43 3.91
N TYR A 20 -62.52 76.99 4.68
CA TYR A 20 -62.59 77.27 6.12
C TYR A 20 -61.71 76.36 7.00
N ASN A 21 -61.09 75.32 6.44
CA ASN A 21 -60.22 74.40 7.18
C ASN A 21 -58.79 74.37 6.61
N ILE A 22 -58.24 75.53 6.23
CA ILE A 22 -56.82 75.65 5.85
C ILE A 22 -55.89 75.07 6.93
N ASN A 23 -56.27 75.22 8.20
CA ASN A 23 -55.57 74.63 9.35
C ASN A 23 -55.52 73.09 9.28
N PHE A 24 -56.60 72.44 8.81
CA PHE A 24 -56.63 70.98 8.64
C PHE A 24 -55.63 70.50 7.59
N TYR A 25 -55.59 71.17 6.42
CA TYR A 25 -54.66 70.79 5.34
C TYR A 25 -53.19 70.99 5.73
N ILE A 26 -52.87 72.06 6.46
CA ILE A 26 -51.50 72.29 6.97
C ILE A 26 -51.09 71.18 7.95
N ILE A 27 -51.98 70.81 8.89
CA ILE A 27 -51.71 69.71 9.84
C ILE A 27 -51.53 68.38 9.09
N PHE A 28 -52.40 68.07 8.14
CA PHE A 28 -52.29 66.86 7.33
C PHE A 28 -50.98 66.82 6.55
N PHE A 29 -50.59 67.94 5.93
CA PHE A 29 -49.32 68.05 5.23
C PHE A 29 -48.13 67.80 6.16
N LEU A 30 -48.11 68.42 7.35
CA LEU A 30 -47.07 68.19 8.37
C LEU A 30 -47.01 66.75 8.86
N ILE A 31 -48.16 66.09 9.04
CA ILE A 31 -48.21 64.66 9.37
C ILE A 31 -47.65 63.81 8.22
N SER A 32 -47.98 64.12 6.97
CA SER A 32 -47.43 63.40 5.81
C SER A 32 -45.91 63.59 5.67
N LEU A 33 -45.42 64.80 5.94
CA LEU A 33 -43.99 65.12 5.87
C LEU A 33 -43.22 64.38 6.97
N SER A 34 -43.75 64.38 8.19
CA SER A 34 -43.16 63.64 9.32
C SER A 34 -43.22 62.13 9.11
N ALA A 35 -44.31 61.60 8.57
CA ALA A 35 -44.42 60.19 8.17
C ALA A 35 -43.36 59.81 7.12
N THR A 36 -43.19 60.62 6.07
CA THR A 36 -42.18 60.36 5.01
C THR A 36 -40.76 60.39 5.56
N ALA A 37 -40.44 61.34 6.44
CA ALA A 37 -39.14 61.42 7.11
C ALA A 37 -38.88 60.18 7.99
N ALA A 38 -39.89 59.73 8.74
CA ALA A 38 -39.80 58.50 9.54
C ALA A 38 -39.59 57.27 8.64
N PHE A 39 -40.36 57.12 7.56
CA PHE A 39 -40.22 56.01 6.61
C PHE A 39 -38.83 55.96 5.97
N SER A 40 -38.25 57.11 5.61
CA SER A 40 -36.88 57.20 5.07
C SER A 40 -35.84 56.71 6.07
N PHE A 41 -35.97 57.10 7.35
CA PHE A 41 -35.10 56.63 8.42
C PHE A 41 -35.19 55.12 8.65
N PHE A 42 -36.41 54.57 8.69
CA PHE A 42 -36.60 53.12 8.85
C PHE A 42 -36.06 52.33 7.65
N SER A 43 -36.29 52.80 6.42
CA SER A 43 -35.78 52.16 5.20
C SER A 43 -34.27 52.02 5.23
N GLY A 44 -33.53 53.07 5.61
CA GLY A 44 -32.07 53.02 5.71
C GLY A 44 -31.55 52.03 6.77
N LEU A 45 -32.27 51.87 7.89
CA LEU A 45 -31.91 50.90 8.93
C LEU A 45 -32.15 49.46 8.48
N PHE A 46 -33.27 49.18 7.80
CA PHE A 46 -33.56 47.85 7.26
C PHE A 46 -32.57 47.47 6.16
N GLN A 47 -32.23 48.40 5.27
CA GLN A 47 -31.25 48.17 4.21
C GLN A 47 -29.87 47.83 4.80
N LYS A 48 -29.36 48.62 5.75
CA LYS A 48 -28.07 48.36 6.41
C LYS A 48 -28.05 47.02 7.15
N LYS A 49 -29.14 46.67 7.85
CA LYS A 49 -29.25 45.36 8.51
C LYS A 49 -29.29 44.21 7.50
N GLY A 50 -29.98 44.39 6.37
CA GLY A 50 -30.02 43.42 5.27
C GLY A 50 -28.64 43.21 4.67
N GLU A 51 -27.94 44.28 4.32
CA GLU A 51 -26.57 44.25 3.80
C GLU A 51 -25.60 43.59 4.79
N GLN A 52 -25.64 43.96 6.07
CA GLN A 52 -24.79 43.32 7.10
C GLN A 52 -25.09 41.84 7.27
N THR A 53 -26.35 41.43 7.14
CA THR A 53 -26.75 40.02 7.26
C THR A 53 -26.30 39.22 6.04
N ALA A 54 -26.44 39.78 4.83
CA ALA A 54 -25.96 39.18 3.59
C ALA A 54 -24.44 39.02 3.60
N THR A 55 -23.69 40.07 3.97
CA THR A 55 -22.23 40.01 4.09
C THR A 55 -21.78 38.97 5.11
N LYS A 56 -22.47 38.86 6.26
CA LYS A 56 -22.16 37.81 7.25
C LYS A 56 -22.45 36.41 6.70
N ALA A 57 -23.53 36.23 5.94
CA ALA A 57 -23.85 34.95 5.32
C ALA A 57 -22.80 34.55 4.28
N ASP A 58 -22.37 35.49 3.44
CA ASP A 58 -21.34 35.25 2.41
C ASP A 58 -19.97 34.95 3.04
N LEU A 59 -19.57 35.67 4.09
CA LEU A 59 -18.35 35.39 4.83
C LEU A 59 -18.38 33.99 5.47
N ASN A 60 -19.50 33.60 6.07
CA ASN A 60 -19.65 32.25 6.63
C ASN A 60 -19.58 31.17 5.55
N ASN A 61 -20.12 31.42 4.36
CA ASN A 61 -20.03 30.47 3.24
C ASN A 61 -18.59 30.35 2.73
N LEU A 62 -17.86 31.47 2.62
CA LEU A 62 -16.44 31.47 2.26
C LEU A 62 -15.59 30.72 3.28
N VAL A 63 -15.82 30.93 4.58
CA VAL A 63 -15.12 30.19 5.64
C VAL A 63 -15.38 28.69 5.51
N LYS A 64 -16.65 28.27 5.36
CA LYS A 64 -17.00 26.86 5.16
C LYS A 64 -16.34 26.26 3.91
N GLN A 65 -16.25 27.02 2.83
CA GLN A 65 -15.59 26.57 1.61
C GLN A 65 -14.09 26.39 1.84
N ILE A 66 -13.43 27.34 2.50
CA ILE A 66 -12.01 27.23 2.84
C ILE A 66 -11.77 26.01 3.73
N GLU A 67 -12.56 25.84 4.81
CA GLU A 67 -12.50 24.68 5.70
C GLU A 67 -12.66 23.36 4.93
N ALA A 68 -13.66 23.27 4.04
CA ALA A 68 -13.88 22.09 3.20
C ALA A 68 -12.69 21.82 2.27
N THR A 69 -12.11 22.85 1.66
CA THR A 69 -10.93 22.70 0.79
C THR A 69 -9.68 22.31 1.56
N THR A 70 -9.45 22.88 2.75
CA THR A 70 -8.32 22.53 3.61
C THR A 70 -8.44 21.09 4.09
N LYS A 71 -9.64 20.67 4.53
CA LYS A 71 -9.89 19.29 4.91
C LYS A 71 -9.63 18.32 3.76
N ALA A 72 -10.14 18.62 2.57
CA ALA A 72 -9.89 17.80 1.38
C ALA A 72 -8.39 17.75 1.04
N GLN A 73 -7.67 18.86 1.17
CA GLN A 73 -6.23 18.91 0.95
C GLN A 73 -5.44 18.08 1.97
N GLU A 74 -5.83 18.11 3.24
CA GLU A 74 -5.22 17.29 4.29
C GLU A 74 -5.49 15.80 4.06
N GLU A 75 -6.71 15.42 3.69
CA GLU A 75 -7.07 14.05 3.31
C GLU A 75 -6.25 13.56 2.11
N ILE A 76 -6.07 14.40 1.08
CA ILE A 76 -5.23 14.07 -0.07
C ILE A 76 -3.76 13.92 0.35
N LYS A 77 -3.23 14.86 1.14
CA LYS A 77 -1.83 14.81 1.61
C LYS A 77 -1.55 13.56 2.44
N THR A 78 -2.45 13.23 3.37
CA THR A 78 -2.35 12.02 4.20
C THR A 78 -2.45 10.76 3.35
N SER A 79 -3.38 10.69 2.39
CA SER A 79 -3.48 9.56 1.47
C SER A 79 -2.21 9.37 0.63
N ILE A 80 -1.62 10.45 0.11
CA ILE A 80 -0.37 10.39 -0.66
C ILE A 80 0.78 9.93 0.24
N ALA A 81 0.87 10.47 1.45
CA ALA A 81 1.91 10.08 2.41
C ALA A 81 1.81 8.59 2.79
N HIS A 82 0.61 8.06 3.00
CA HIS A 82 0.38 6.64 3.26
C HIS A 82 0.77 5.76 2.07
N LEU A 83 0.44 6.18 0.84
CA LEU A 83 0.81 5.46 -0.37
C LEU A 83 2.34 5.41 -0.54
N ASP A 84 3.03 6.55 -0.41
CA ASP A 84 4.49 6.61 -0.51
C ASP A 84 5.15 5.77 0.60
N TRP A 85 4.66 5.87 1.83
CA TRP A 85 5.15 5.05 2.93
C TRP A 85 4.97 3.55 2.66
N SER A 86 3.80 3.12 2.20
CA SER A 86 3.53 1.72 1.87
C SER A 86 4.45 1.22 0.74
N GLN A 87 4.69 2.03 -0.29
CA GLN A 87 5.61 1.69 -1.37
C GLN A 87 7.06 1.56 -0.89
N ARG A 88 7.51 2.46 0.00
CA ARG A 88 8.85 2.40 0.60
C ARG A 88 9.01 1.16 1.46
N GLU A 89 8.02 0.85 2.28
CA GLU A 89 8.04 -0.31 3.16
C GLU A 89 8.04 -1.61 2.35
N TRP A 90 7.22 -1.68 1.30
CA TRP A 90 7.22 -2.81 0.38
C TRP A 90 8.57 -3.01 -0.31
N LYS A 91 9.20 -1.93 -0.82
CA LYS A 91 10.53 -1.99 -1.43
C LYS A 91 11.59 -2.46 -0.43
N LYS A 92 11.57 -1.92 0.79
CA LYS A 92 12.47 -2.32 1.87
C LYS A 92 12.32 -3.81 2.21
N LEU A 93 11.08 -4.27 2.36
CA LEU A 93 10.78 -5.68 2.61
C LEU A 93 11.29 -6.57 1.47
N ARG A 94 11.07 -6.19 0.20
CA ARG A 94 11.62 -6.93 -0.94
C ARG A 94 13.15 -6.97 -0.91
N ILE A 95 13.84 -5.88 -0.59
CA ILE A 95 15.32 -5.90 -0.48
C ILE A 95 15.75 -6.89 0.60
N THR A 96 15.17 -6.81 1.80
CA THR A 96 15.49 -7.74 2.90
C THR A 96 15.21 -9.19 2.51
N LYS A 97 14.10 -9.49 1.83
CA LYS A 97 13.80 -10.85 1.37
C LYS A 97 14.72 -11.32 0.25
N LEU A 98 15.22 -10.42 -0.59
CA LEU A 98 16.21 -10.73 -1.61
C LEU A 98 17.57 -11.06 -0.97
N GLU A 99 17.96 -10.32 0.08
CA GLU A 99 19.15 -10.60 0.88
C GLU A 99 19.04 -11.96 1.60
N GLU A 100 17.88 -12.29 2.18
CA GLU A 100 17.63 -13.61 2.76
C GLU A 100 17.70 -14.73 1.71
N LEU A 101 17.12 -14.52 0.53
CA LEU A 101 17.15 -15.49 -0.57
C LEU A 101 18.59 -15.72 -1.06
N THR A 102 19.33 -14.65 -1.33
CA THR A 102 20.73 -14.73 -1.80
C THR A 102 21.64 -15.35 -0.75
N THR A 103 21.45 -15.03 0.53
CA THR A 103 22.15 -15.67 1.65
C THR A 103 21.86 -17.16 1.70
N SER A 104 20.60 -17.57 1.50
CA SER A 104 20.22 -18.98 1.48
C SER A 104 20.86 -19.73 0.30
N LEU A 105 20.87 -19.12 -0.89
CA LEU A 105 21.54 -19.67 -2.07
C LEU A 105 23.07 -19.79 -1.88
N TYR A 106 23.69 -18.79 -1.24
CA TYR A 106 25.13 -18.81 -0.98
C TYR A 106 25.51 -19.87 0.06
N LYS A 107 24.75 -19.97 1.17
CA LYS A 107 24.91 -21.06 2.15
C LYS A 107 24.81 -22.41 1.48
N TYR A 108 23.79 -22.59 0.64
CA TYR A 108 23.58 -23.82 -0.10
C TYR A 108 24.75 -24.16 -1.05
N ARG A 109 25.25 -23.19 -1.82
CA ARG A 109 26.45 -23.36 -2.66
C ARG A 109 27.68 -23.76 -1.84
N ASN A 110 27.89 -23.12 -0.70
CA ASN A 110 29.02 -23.41 0.18
C ASN A 110 28.91 -24.80 0.80
N GLU A 111 27.72 -25.22 1.21
CA GLU A 111 27.46 -26.57 1.71
C GLU A 111 27.84 -27.60 0.65
N ILE A 112 27.34 -27.49 -0.59
CA ILE A 112 27.72 -28.40 -1.67
C ILE A 112 29.25 -28.45 -1.88
N SER A 113 29.91 -27.29 -1.90
CA SER A 113 31.36 -27.21 -2.07
C SER A 113 32.11 -27.95 -0.94
N LEU A 114 31.65 -27.77 0.31
CA LEU A 114 32.20 -28.49 1.46
C LEU A 114 31.93 -30.00 1.37
N LEU A 115 30.79 -30.42 0.82
CA LEU A 115 30.53 -31.83 0.55
C LEU A 115 31.53 -32.38 -0.43
N TYR A 116 31.73 -31.74 -1.58
CA TYR A 116 32.71 -32.19 -2.58
C TYR A 116 34.13 -32.28 -2.01
N LYS A 117 34.57 -31.29 -1.24
CA LYS A 117 35.90 -31.31 -0.59
C LYS A 117 36.03 -32.42 0.45
N LYS A 118 34.97 -32.68 1.22
CA LYS A 118 34.92 -33.77 2.18
C LYS A 118 35.03 -35.12 1.46
N LEU A 119 34.36 -35.24 0.32
CA LEU A 119 34.34 -36.46 -0.48
C LEU A 119 35.66 -36.73 -1.18
N SER A 120 36.37 -35.71 -1.67
CA SER A 120 37.70 -35.86 -2.27
C SER A 120 38.77 -36.27 -1.27
N ASN A 121 38.58 -35.95 0.01
CA ASN A 121 39.53 -36.25 1.09
C ASN A 121 39.18 -37.63 1.71
N ASP A 122 39.48 -38.65 0.92
CA ASP A 122 39.32 -40.12 0.95
C ASP A 122 39.30 -40.92 2.29
N LYS A 123 38.77 -40.40 3.40
CA LYS A 123 38.65 -41.14 4.68
C LYS A 123 37.29 -41.02 5.38
N ILE A 124 36.24 -40.60 4.67
CA ILE A 124 34.91 -40.46 5.28
C ILE A 124 34.16 -41.78 5.21
N ASP A 125 33.88 -42.34 6.39
CA ASP A 125 33.03 -43.51 6.61
C ASP A 125 31.68 -43.36 5.88
N ILE A 126 31.36 -44.35 5.03
CA ILE A 126 30.20 -44.39 4.12
C ILE A 126 28.89 -44.18 4.89
N LYS A 127 28.83 -44.58 6.17
CA LYS A 127 27.65 -44.39 7.03
C LYS A 127 27.33 -42.91 7.29
N ASN A 128 28.33 -42.05 7.41
CA ASN A 128 28.13 -40.61 7.61
C ASN A 128 27.72 -39.90 6.30
N LYS A 129 27.98 -40.49 5.13
CA LYS A 129 27.63 -39.88 3.82
C LYS A 129 26.10 -39.78 3.61
N LYS A 130 25.31 -40.78 4.03
CA LYS A 130 23.85 -40.80 3.82
C LYS A 130 23.07 -39.76 4.63
N GLN A 131 23.54 -39.43 5.84
CA GLN A 131 22.85 -38.47 6.71
C GLN A 131 22.96 -37.03 6.21
N ILE A 132 24.03 -36.73 5.48
CA ILE A 132 24.31 -35.39 4.95
C ILE A 132 23.42 -35.05 3.74
N VAL A 133 22.99 -36.06 2.97
CA VAL A 133 22.18 -35.85 1.76
C VAL A 133 20.70 -35.56 2.09
N ASN A 134 20.22 -35.98 3.26
CA ASN A 134 18.79 -35.97 3.59
C ASN A 134 18.26 -34.68 4.22
N ASN A 135 19.08 -33.67 4.50
CA ASN A 135 18.59 -32.50 5.25
C ASN A 135 19.17 -31.11 4.86
N PRO A 136 19.26 -30.75 3.58
CA PRO A 136 19.59 -29.39 3.21
C PRO A 136 18.38 -28.45 3.44
N PRO A 137 18.58 -27.25 3.99
CA PRO A 137 17.54 -26.26 4.24
C PRO A 137 17.06 -25.59 2.93
N ARG A 138 16.52 -26.40 1.99
CA ARG A 138 16.14 -25.97 0.63
C ARG A 138 14.82 -25.22 0.58
N TRP A 139 13.90 -25.57 1.48
CA TRP A 139 12.53 -25.04 1.47
C TRP A 139 12.47 -23.51 1.66
N ASN A 140 13.39 -22.93 2.43
CA ASN A 140 13.38 -21.49 2.69
C ASN A 140 13.57 -20.67 1.41
N GLY A 141 14.50 -21.07 0.52
CA GLY A 141 14.74 -20.36 -0.74
C GLY A 141 13.53 -20.42 -1.67
N ILE A 142 12.91 -21.60 -1.80
CA ILE A 142 11.73 -21.82 -2.65
C ILE A 142 10.52 -21.03 -2.12
N VAL A 143 10.30 -21.04 -0.81
CA VAL A 143 9.20 -20.29 -0.17
C VAL A 143 9.40 -18.80 -0.34
N ILE A 144 10.60 -18.27 -0.08
CA ILE A 144 10.90 -16.84 -0.26
C ILE A 144 10.70 -16.42 -1.72
N ALA A 145 11.20 -17.21 -2.67
CA ALA A 145 11.02 -16.93 -4.10
C ALA A 145 9.54 -16.96 -4.49
N THR A 146 8.79 -17.97 -4.04
CA THR A 146 7.36 -18.11 -4.38
C THR A 146 6.51 -16.96 -3.82
N LEU A 147 6.80 -16.51 -2.59
CA LEU A 147 5.99 -15.47 -1.93
C LEU A 147 6.38 -14.05 -2.35
N PHE A 148 7.67 -13.75 -2.51
CA PHE A 148 8.16 -12.37 -2.69
C PHE A 148 8.70 -12.07 -4.09
N PHE A 149 9.05 -13.10 -4.87
CA PHE A 149 9.68 -12.98 -6.18
C PHE A 149 9.11 -14.01 -7.17
N PRO A 150 7.81 -13.95 -7.50
CA PRO A 150 7.21 -14.88 -8.45
C PRO A 150 7.96 -14.91 -9.80
N GLU A 151 8.60 -13.82 -10.20
CA GLU A 151 9.44 -13.73 -11.40
C GLU A 151 10.74 -14.56 -11.33
N LEU A 152 11.19 -14.91 -10.13
CA LEU A 152 12.36 -15.77 -9.89
C LEU A 152 11.98 -17.21 -9.57
N LYS A 153 10.69 -17.49 -9.34
CA LYS A 153 10.18 -18.79 -8.92
C LYS A 153 10.73 -19.92 -9.80
N ASP A 154 10.50 -19.84 -11.11
CA ASP A 154 10.87 -20.90 -12.05
C ASP A 154 12.39 -21.15 -12.08
N LYS A 155 13.19 -20.08 -11.96
CA LYS A 155 14.66 -20.19 -11.91
C LYS A 155 15.14 -20.87 -10.64
N VAL A 156 14.50 -20.59 -9.51
CA VAL A 156 14.82 -21.23 -8.22
C VAL A 156 14.41 -22.71 -8.25
N TYR A 157 13.28 -23.05 -8.88
CA TYR A 157 12.89 -24.46 -9.10
C TYR A 157 13.86 -25.19 -10.02
N GLN A 158 14.27 -24.59 -11.13
CA GLN A 158 15.27 -25.19 -12.03
C GLN A 158 16.60 -25.42 -11.30
N LEU A 159 17.02 -24.46 -10.48
CA LEU A 159 18.22 -24.63 -9.67
C LEU A 159 18.06 -25.80 -8.69
N ASP A 160 16.93 -25.92 -8.00
CA ASP A 160 16.63 -27.04 -7.09
C ASP A 160 16.60 -28.39 -7.82
N GLU A 161 16.05 -28.45 -9.03
CA GLU A 161 16.02 -29.65 -9.85
C GLU A 161 17.45 -30.07 -10.28
N LEU A 162 18.26 -29.13 -10.76
CA LEU A 162 19.66 -29.38 -11.12
C LEU A 162 20.47 -29.88 -9.92
N ILE A 163 20.22 -29.30 -8.75
CA ILE A 163 20.76 -29.72 -7.47
C ILE A 163 20.36 -31.16 -7.14
N ASN A 164 19.09 -31.50 -7.30
CA ASN A 164 18.58 -32.84 -7.02
C ASN A 164 19.22 -33.86 -7.95
N TYR A 165 19.30 -33.52 -9.24
CA TYR A 165 19.96 -34.34 -10.24
C TYR A 165 21.44 -34.55 -9.93
N GLN A 166 22.17 -33.49 -9.56
CA GLN A 166 23.57 -33.57 -9.16
C GLN A 166 23.79 -34.48 -7.95
N ASN A 167 22.90 -34.41 -6.94
CA ASN A 167 22.95 -35.28 -5.77
C ASN A 167 22.62 -36.74 -6.11
N LEU A 168 21.68 -36.99 -7.02
CA LEU A 168 21.35 -38.34 -7.49
C LEU A 168 22.51 -38.99 -8.24
N LEU A 169 23.10 -38.27 -9.21
CA LEU A 169 24.29 -38.74 -9.92
C LEU A 169 25.44 -39.03 -8.95
N PHE A 170 25.60 -38.18 -7.94
CA PHE A 170 26.62 -38.38 -6.93
C PHE A 170 26.41 -39.66 -6.11
N LEU A 171 25.17 -39.94 -5.68
CA LEU A 171 24.82 -41.18 -4.98
C LEU A 171 25.06 -42.42 -5.87
N GLU A 172 24.75 -42.32 -7.16
CA GLU A 172 24.98 -43.40 -8.13
C GLU A 172 26.48 -43.70 -8.27
N ILE A 173 27.32 -42.67 -8.46
CA ILE A 173 28.78 -42.82 -8.52
C ILE A 173 29.32 -43.48 -7.24
N CYS A 174 28.85 -43.05 -6.06
CA CYS A 174 29.25 -43.68 -4.79
C CYS A 174 28.84 -45.15 -4.70
N SER A 175 27.68 -45.52 -5.25
CA SER A 175 27.20 -46.92 -5.23
C SER A 175 28.02 -47.84 -6.15
N LEU A 176 28.59 -47.29 -7.22
CA LEU A 176 29.45 -48.03 -8.16
C LEU A 176 30.86 -48.31 -7.60
N GLU A 177 31.31 -47.54 -6.61
CA GLU A 177 32.63 -47.70 -6.00
C GLU A 177 32.66 -48.84 -4.96
N GLU A 178 31.53 -49.13 -4.29
CA GLU A 178 31.40 -50.24 -3.33
C GLU A 178 31.76 -51.64 -3.88
N PRO A 179 31.31 -52.07 -5.08
CA PRO A 179 31.68 -53.38 -5.62
C PRO A 179 33.14 -53.47 -6.05
N MET A 180 33.80 -52.38 -6.46
CA MET A 180 35.22 -52.41 -6.85
C MET A 180 36.11 -52.77 -5.64
N GLN A 181 35.85 -52.18 -4.47
CA GLN A 181 36.58 -52.54 -3.25
C GLN A 181 36.36 -53.99 -2.80
N LYS A 182 35.15 -54.55 -2.98
CA LYS A 182 34.88 -55.97 -2.68
C LYS A 182 35.60 -56.93 -3.62
N THR A 183 35.80 -56.53 -4.88
CA THR A 183 36.43 -57.40 -5.89
C THR A 183 37.95 -57.42 -5.75
N ASP A 184 38.57 -56.28 -5.41
CA ASP A 184 40.02 -56.21 -5.18
C ASP A 184 40.44 -56.88 -3.86
N THR A 185 39.62 -56.74 -2.81
CA THR A 185 39.87 -57.48 -1.55
C THR A 185 39.69 -58.99 -1.74
N ALA A 186 38.69 -59.43 -2.52
CA ALA A 186 38.52 -60.85 -2.85
C ALA A 186 39.70 -61.41 -3.66
N LYS A 187 40.22 -60.67 -4.66
CA LYS A 187 41.41 -61.06 -5.43
C LYS A 187 42.66 -61.16 -4.56
N LEU A 188 42.91 -60.17 -3.70
CA LEU A 188 44.02 -60.20 -2.73
C LEU A 188 43.92 -61.38 -1.77
N PHE A 189 42.72 -61.74 -1.32
CA PHE A 189 42.50 -62.94 -0.50
C PHE A 189 42.79 -64.24 -1.26
N THR A 190 42.39 -64.34 -2.54
CA THR A 190 42.68 -65.53 -3.36
C THR A 190 44.16 -65.66 -3.69
N GLU A 191 44.88 -64.57 -3.98
CA GLU A 191 46.33 -64.61 -4.24
C GLU A 191 47.13 -64.92 -2.97
N SER A 192 46.76 -64.34 -1.83
CA SER A 192 47.38 -64.65 -0.53
C SER A 192 47.19 -66.13 -0.16
N SER A 193 45.99 -66.68 -0.37
CA SER A 193 45.70 -68.09 -0.10
C SER A 193 46.48 -69.04 -1.03
N LYS A 194 46.67 -68.67 -2.30
CA LYS A 194 47.43 -69.48 -3.27
C LYS A 194 48.93 -69.50 -2.93
N LYS A 195 49.50 -68.37 -2.53
CA LYS A 195 50.90 -68.28 -2.08
C LYS A 195 51.17 -69.11 -0.82
N HIS A 196 50.21 -69.17 0.11
CA HIS A 196 50.33 -70.01 1.30
C HIS A 196 50.28 -71.52 0.98
N TYR A 197 49.51 -71.92 -0.04
CA TYR A 197 49.47 -73.32 -0.51
C TYR A 197 50.75 -73.76 -1.23
N GLU A 198 51.40 -72.89 -2.00
CA GLU A 198 52.65 -73.24 -2.70
C GLU A 198 53.85 -73.40 -1.74
N ILE A 199 53.92 -72.60 -0.68
CA ILE A 199 54.98 -72.71 0.34
C ILE A 199 54.94 -74.07 1.06
N ASN A 200 53.75 -74.64 1.29
CA ASN A 200 53.61 -75.94 1.96
C ASN A 200 53.85 -77.15 1.05
N LYS A 201 53.85 -76.99 -0.29
CA LYS A 201 54.14 -78.09 -1.22
C LYS A 201 55.63 -78.35 -1.46
N GLY A 202 56.52 -77.43 -1.06
CA GLY A 202 57.98 -77.56 -1.24
C GLY A 202 58.74 -78.19 -0.07
N ASN A 203 58.05 -78.58 1.01
CA ASN A 203 58.65 -79.09 2.26
C ASN A 203 58.33 -80.58 2.54
N PHE A 204 58.00 -81.37 1.51
CA PHE A 204 57.84 -82.82 1.59
C PHE A 204 58.81 -83.53 0.65
#